data_AF-A0A7L4E5I7-F1
#
_entry.id   AF-A0A7L4E5I7-F1
#
_cell.length_a   1.000
_cell.length_b   1.000
_cell.length_c   1.000
_cell.angle_alpha   90.00
_cell.angle_beta   90.00
_cell.angle_gamma   90.00
#
_symmetry.space_group_name_H-M   'P 1'
#
loop_
_entity.id
_entity.type
_entity.pdbx_description
1 polymer ?
#
loop_
_entity_poly.entity_id
_entity_poly.type
_entity_poly.pdbx_seq_one_letter_code
_entity_poly.pdbx_strand_id
1 'polypeptide(L)'
;AICGGDVKKDNGHIQSPNYPDDYRPSKVCVWKITVSEGYHVGLTFQSFEIERHDSCAYDYLEIRDGSSDSSSLIGRYCGYDKPDDIKSTSNKLWMKFVSDGSINKAGFAVNFFKDKDECSKNNGGCQHECLNSFGSYECQCRSGFVLHDNKHDCKEAGCDHKVTSVSGTITSPNWPDKYPSKKECTWAISTTPGHRVKLTFSELDVEAQQECTYDHLEIFDGKDAKAPALGRFCGAKEPEPIVSSGNKMFLKFVSDNSVQKKGFEATHTTVCGGQVRAEVKTKDLYSHAQFGDNNYPGGSDCEWVIMAEEGFGVELIFQTFEIEEEADCGYDYMELFDGYDGTAPRLGRFCGSG
;
A
#
# COMPACT_ATOMS: atom_id res chain seq x y z
N ALA A 1 -40.28 -5.50 -15.65
CA ALA A 1 -40.17 -4.72 -14.40
C ALA A 1 -40.41 -3.24 -14.68
N ILE A 2 -40.91 -2.48 -13.70
CA ILE A 2 -41.02 -1.01 -13.79
C ILE A 2 -39.60 -0.44 -13.73
N CYS A 3 -39.24 0.37 -14.73
CA CYS A 3 -37.92 0.98 -14.89
C CYS A 3 -37.87 2.27 -14.06
N GLY A 4 -37.25 2.19 -12.87
CA GLY A 4 -37.13 3.31 -11.93
C GLY A 4 -38.31 3.49 -10.97
N GLY A 5 -38.20 4.51 -10.12
CA GLY A 5 -39.22 4.92 -9.13
C GLY A 5 -38.64 5.41 -7.81
N ASP A 6 -39.52 5.94 -6.95
CA ASP A 6 -39.18 6.27 -5.56
C ASP A 6 -39.20 4.99 -4.71
N VAL A 7 -38.09 4.72 -4.01
CA VAL A 7 -37.91 3.54 -3.17
C VAL A 7 -37.74 3.98 -1.72
N LYS A 8 -38.85 4.01 -0.97
CA LYS A 8 -38.88 4.39 0.45
C LYS A 8 -38.90 3.14 1.34
N LYS A 9 -37.75 2.50 1.51
CA LYS A 9 -37.58 1.30 2.33
C LYS A 9 -36.20 1.30 2.97
N ASP A 10 -36.07 0.61 4.09
CA ASP A 10 -34.80 0.46 4.80
C ASP A 10 -33.91 -0.66 4.24
N ASN A 11 -34.45 -1.50 3.35
CA ASN A 11 -33.69 -2.47 2.58
C ASN A 11 -34.48 -2.93 1.35
N GLY A 12 -33.78 -3.55 0.41
CA GLY A 12 -34.37 -4.18 -0.76
C GLY A 12 -33.33 -4.54 -1.81
N HIS A 13 -33.82 -4.95 -2.97
CA HIS A 13 -33.02 -5.21 -4.14
C HIS A 13 -33.52 -4.37 -5.32
N ILE A 14 -32.62 -3.96 -6.19
CA ILE A 14 -32.90 -3.29 -7.45
C ILE A 14 -32.13 -4.04 -8.53
N GLN A 15 -32.78 -4.28 -9.65
CA GLN A 15 -32.20 -4.98 -10.78
C GLN A 15 -32.40 -4.16 -12.05
N SER A 16 -31.48 -4.33 -13.00
CA SER A 16 -31.68 -3.83 -14.37
C SER A 16 -32.97 -4.42 -14.96
N PRO A 17 -33.63 -3.70 -15.88
CA PRO A 17 -34.81 -4.23 -16.55
C PRO A 17 -34.48 -5.55 -17.26
N ASN A 18 -35.31 -6.58 -17.05
CA ASN A 18 -35.20 -7.95 -17.59
C ASN A 18 -34.13 -8.86 -16.96
N TYR A 19 -33.37 -8.40 -15.96
CA TYR A 19 -32.43 -9.27 -15.25
C TYR A 19 -33.10 -10.59 -14.79
N PRO A 20 -32.46 -11.76 -14.95
CA PRO A 20 -31.07 -11.96 -15.37
C PRO A 20 -30.83 -11.95 -16.89
N ASP A 21 -31.86 -11.79 -17.72
CA ASP A 21 -31.71 -11.67 -19.16
C ASP A 21 -31.20 -10.28 -19.57
N ASP A 22 -30.76 -10.16 -20.83
CA ASP A 22 -30.21 -8.91 -21.34
C ASP A 22 -31.22 -7.73 -21.22
N TYR A 23 -30.71 -6.59 -20.75
CA TYR A 23 -31.51 -5.37 -20.68
C TYR A 23 -31.91 -4.89 -22.08
N ARG A 24 -33.00 -4.13 -22.17
CA ARG A 24 -33.43 -3.57 -23.48
C ARG A 24 -32.60 -2.34 -23.85
N PRO A 25 -32.40 -2.08 -25.16
CA PRO A 25 -31.78 -0.85 -25.62
C PRO A 25 -32.68 0.37 -25.35
N SER A 26 -32.07 1.55 -25.37
CA SER A 26 -32.71 2.87 -25.26
C SER A 26 -33.56 3.03 -24.01
N LYS A 27 -33.05 2.55 -22.87
CA LYS A 27 -33.70 2.68 -21.56
C LYS A 27 -33.04 3.75 -20.73
N VAL A 28 -33.88 4.48 -20.00
CA VAL A 28 -33.45 5.39 -18.94
C VAL A 28 -34.28 5.06 -17.71
N CYS A 29 -33.65 4.48 -16.70
CA CYS A 29 -34.29 4.14 -15.43
C CYS A 29 -33.68 4.98 -14.33
N VAL A 30 -34.51 5.57 -13.46
CA VAL A 30 -34.04 6.39 -12.34
C VAL A 30 -34.69 5.89 -11.05
N TRP A 31 -33.87 5.51 -10.07
CA TRP A 31 -34.30 5.13 -8.74
C TRP A 31 -33.89 6.20 -7.73
N LYS A 32 -34.82 6.58 -6.86
CA LYS A 32 -34.58 7.49 -5.73
C LYS A 32 -34.78 6.71 -4.45
N ILE A 33 -33.67 6.26 -3.85
CA ILE A 33 -33.69 5.45 -2.65
C ILE A 33 -33.73 6.40 -1.45
N THR A 34 -34.64 6.16 -0.53
CA THR A 34 -34.74 6.90 0.74
C THR A 34 -34.93 5.90 1.87
N VAL A 35 -33.97 5.87 2.78
CA VAL A 35 -34.03 5.11 4.04
C VAL A 35 -34.49 6.02 5.19
N SER A 36 -34.73 5.44 6.36
CA SER A 36 -35.06 6.17 7.58
C SER A 36 -34.08 7.33 7.87
N GLU A 37 -34.59 8.42 8.44
CA GLU A 37 -33.76 9.57 8.83
C GLU A 37 -32.69 9.16 9.86
N GLY A 38 -31.51 9.77 9.78
CA GLY A 38 -30.36 9.43 10.63
C GLY A 38 -29.57 8.19 10.20
N TYR A 39 -29.91 7.58 9.08
CA TYR A 39 -29.18 6.48 8.45
C TYR A 39 -28.64 6.89 7.08
N HIS A 40 -27.74 6.09 6.54
CA HIS A 40 -27.15 6.18 5.20
C HIS A 40 -27.68 5.04 4.32
N VAL A 41 -27.59 5.19 3.00
CA VAL A 41 -27.89 4.13 2.03
C VAL A 41 -26.61 3.40 1.69
N GLY A 42 -26.54 2.12 2.01
CA GLY A 42 -25.50 1.20 1.53
C GLY A 42 -25.96 0.44 0.29
N LEU A 43 -25.08 0.22 -0.67
CA LEU A 43 -25.29 -0.57 -1.88
C LEU A 43 -24.24 -1.69 -1.99
N THR A 44 -24.69 -2.91 -2.21
CA THR A 44 -23.83 -4.06 -2.50
C THR A 44 -24.27 -4.71 -3.80
N PHE A 45 -23.36 -4.74 -4.79
CA PHE A 45 -23.63 -5.39 -6.06
C PHE A 45 -23.52 -6.91 -5.91
N GLN A 46 -24.48 -7.63 -6.48
CA GLN A 46 -24.46 -9.09 -6.61
C GLN A 46 -23.97 -9.53 -8.00
N SER A 47 -24.22 -8.70 -9.01
CA SER A 47 -23.84 -8.93 -10.41
C SER A 47 -23.77 -7.59 -11.13
N PHE A 48 -22.83 -7.44 -12.06
CA PHE A 48 -22.63 -6.22 -12.84
C PHE A 48 -22.03 -6.54 -14.21
N GLU A 49 -22.83 -6.40 -15.26
CA GLU A 49 -22.46 -6.61 -16.65
C GLU A 49 -23.17 -5.56 -17.51
N ILE A 50 -22.45 -4.48 -17.84
CA ILE A 50 -22.93 -3.40 -18.71
C ILE A 50 -21.94 -3.27 -19.87
N GLU A 51 -22.38 -2.82 -21.04
CA GLU A 51 -21.49 -2.59 -22.19
C GLU A 51 -20.22 -1.82 -21.80
N ARG A 52 -19.06 -2.35 -22.18
CA ARG A 52 -17.76 -1.78 -21.81
C ARG A 52 -17.41 -0.62 -22.72
N HIS A 53 -17.00 0.50 -22.13
CA HIS A 53 -16.40 1.64 -22.83
C HIS A 53 -15.48 2.40 -21.89
N ASP A 54 -14.36 2.93 -22.37
CA ASP A 54 -13.32 3.57 -21.52
C ASP A 54 -13.85 4.74 -20.68
N SER A 55 -14.83 5.49 -21.21
CA SER A 55 -15.50 6.58 -20.50
C SER A 55 -16.97 6.30 -20.15
N CYS A 56 -17.43 5.05 -20.29
CA CYS A 56 -18.84 4.66 -20.12
C CYS A 56 -19.82 5.53 -20.92
N ALA A 57 -19.49 5.86 -22.17
CA ALA A 57 -20.26 6.80 -23.00
C ALA A 57 -21.56 6.20 -23.55
N TYR A 58 -21.58 4.89 -23.76
CA TYR A 58 -22.73 4.13 -24.28
C TYR A 58 -23.66 3.78 -23.12
N ASP A 59 -23.57 2.56 -22.60
CA ASP A 59 -24.36 2.12 -21.46
C ASP A 59 -23.66 2.37 -20.14
N TYR A 60 -24.43 2.76 -19.12
CA TYR A 60 -23.85 3.06 -17.81
C TYR A 60 -24.86 3.04 -16.67
N LEU A 61 -24.34 2.75 -15.47
CA LEU A 61 -25.00 3.03 -14.20
C LEU A 61 -24.32 4.24 -13.54
N GLU A 62 -25.09 5.28 -13.27
CA GLU A 62 -24.65 6.49 -12.59
C GLU A 62 -25.25 6.54 -11.18
N ILE A 63 -24.41 6.82 -10.19
CA ILE A 63 -24.80 6.84 -8.77
C ILE A 63 -24.39 8.18 -8.18
N ARG A 64 -25.33 8.83 -7.48
CA ARG A 64 -25.15 10.14 -6.86
C ARG A 64 -25.59 10.15 -5.41
N ASP A 65 -24.84 10.89 -4.61
CA ASP A 65 -25.07 11.07 -3.19
C ASP A 65 -26.09 12.18 -2.93
N GLY A 66 -27.36 11.80 -2.72
CA GLY A 66 -28.47 12.72 -2.57
C GLY A 66 -29.73 12.23 -3.29
N SER A 67 -30.65 13.16 -3.60
CA SER A 67 -31.99 12.81 -4.11
C SER A 67 -32.25 13.16 -5.58
N SER A 68 -31.26 13.68 -6.29
CA SER A 68 -31.43 14.17 -7.67
C SER A 68 -30.18 13.99 -8.55
N ASP A 69 -30.34 14.25 -9.84
CA ASP A 69 -29.28 14.29 -10.85
C ASP A 69 -28.27 15.44 -10.64
N SER A 70 -28.63 16.46 -9.86
CA SER A 70 -27.71 17.55 -9.47
C SER A 70 -26.84 17.23 -8.24
N SER A 71 -27.08 16.10 -7.57
CA SER A 71 -26.33 15.74 -6.36
C SER A 71 -24.90 15.28 -6.71
N SER A 72 -24.01 15.27 -5.71
CA SER A 72 -22.60 14.89 -5.87
C SER A 72 -22.46 13.53 -6.55
N LEU A 73 -21.65 13.45 -7.61
CA LEU A 73 -21.40 12.20 -8.32
C LEU A 73 -20.53 11.27 -7.46
N ILE A 74 -21.03 10.07 -7.17
CA ILE A 74 -20.21 9.01 -6.56
C ILE A 74 -19.42 8.32 -7.67
N GLY A 75 -20.09 7.94 -8.76
CA GLY A 75 -19.42 7.34 -9.89
C GLY A 75 -20.36 7.02 -11.06
N ARG A 76 -19.72 6.74 -12.21
CA ARG A 76 -20.35 6.24 -13.43
C ARG A 76 -19.65 4.95 -13.82
N TYR A 77 -20.42 3.87 -13.93
CA TYR A 77 -19.91 2.51 -14.02
C TYR A 77 -20.41 1.82 -15.27
N CYS A 78 -19.54 1.03 -15.90
CA CYS A 78 -19.83 0.20 -17.06
C CYS A 78 -18.78 -0.93 -17.15
N GLY A 79 -18.96 -1.89 -18.05
CA GLY A 79 -18.11 -3.09 -18.13
C GLY A 79 -18.56 -4.20 -17.18
N TYR A 80 -17.61 -5.05 -16.79
CA TYR A 80 -17.86 -6.31 -16.08
C TYR A 80 -17.25 -6.34 -14.67
N ASP A 81 -16.43 -5.35 -14.34
CA ASP A 81 -15.85 -5.23 -13.01
C ASP A 81 -16.91 -4.69 -12.06
N LYS A 82 -17.24 -5.50 -11.04
CA LYS A 82 -18.22 -5.12 -10.04
C LYS A 82 -17.72 -3.89 -9.27
N PRO A 83 -18.55 -2.83 -9.12
CA PRO A 83 -18.19 -1.74 -8.24
C PRO A 83 -17.98 -2.22 -6.81
N ASP A 84 -17.06 -1.56 -6.11
CA ASP A 84 -16.93 -1.66 -4.67
C ASP A 84 -18.24 -1.23 -4.00
N ASP A 85 -18.41 -1.61 -2.74
CA ASP A 85 -19.62 -1.31 -2.00
C ASP A 85 -19.73 0.22 -1.77
N ILE A 86 -20.91 0.77 -2.04
CA ILE A 86 -21.12 2.23 -2.05
C ILE A 86 -21.95 2.65 -0.84
N LYS A 87 -21.55 3.73 -0.18
CA LYS A 87 -22.29 4.36 0.93
C LYS A 87 -22.57 5.83 0.62
N SER A 88 -23.81 6.28 0.86
CA SER A 88 -24.18 7.70 0.79
C SER A 88 -23.82 8.46 2.06
N THR A 89 -23.68 9.78 1.99
CA THR A 89 -23.50 10.64 3.18
C THR A 89 -24.82 11.10 3.79
N SER A 90 -25.95 10.82 3.13
CA SER A 90 -27.29 11.13 3.62
C SER A 90 -28.23 9.91 3.59
N ASN A 91 -29.45 10.04 4.08
CA ASN A 91 -30.47 8.99 3.99
C ASN A 91 -31.09 8.85 2.58
N LYS A 92 -30.50 9.48 1.57
CA LYS A 92 -30.99 9.48 0.19
C LYS A 92 -29.86 9.17 -0.78
N LEU A 93 -30.17 8.35 -1.77
CA LEU A 93 -29.26 8.02 -2.86
C LEU A 93 -30.03 8.00 -4.18
N TRP A 94 -29.41 8.53 -5.22
CA TRP A 94 -30.00 8.63 -6.56
C TRP A 94 -29.20 7.76 -7.51
N MET A 95 -29.89 6.92 -8.28
CA MET A 95 -29.27 5.96 -9.19
C MET A 95 -29.96 6.02 -10.55
N LYS A 96 -29.18 6.09 -11.63
CA LYS A 96 -29.69 6.15 -13.00
C LYS A 96 -28.98 5.15 -13.90
N PHE A 97 -29.75 4.29 -14.55
CA PHE A 97 -29.26 3.40 -15.60
C PHE A 97 -29.67 3.95 -16.97
N VAL A 98 -28.72 3.99 -17.90
CA VAL A 98 -28.95 4.36 -19.29
C VAL A 98 -28.39 3.27 -20.21
N SER A 99 -29.18 2.89 -21.21
CA SER A 99 -28.72 2.06 -22.33
C SER A 99 -28.94 2.76 -23.67
N ASP A 100 -28.03 2.55 -24.61
CA ASP A 100 -28.01 3.09 -25.95
C ASP A 100 -28.78 2.18 -26.94
N GLY A 101 -28.62 2.37 -28.25
CA GLY A 101 -29.36 1.64 -29.27
C GLY A 101 -28.87 0.20 -29.53
N SER A 102 -27.76 -0.22 -28.94
CA SER A 102 -27.03 -1.45 -29.28
C SER A 102 -26.42 -2.15 -28.06
N ILE A 103 -25.77 -3.29 -28.31
CA ILE A 103 -24.98 -4.11 -27.37
C ILE A 103 -25.55 -4.17 -25.95
N ASN A 104 -26.46 -5.12 -25.73
CA ASN A 104 -27.05 -5.35 -24.42
C ASN A 104 -26.33 -6.46 -23.65
N LYS A 105 -26.45 -6.44 -22.33
CA LYS A 105 -25.88 -7.42 -21.39
C LYS A 105 -26.89 -7.73 -20.29
N ALA A 106 -26.60 -8.69 -19.41
CA ALA A 106 -27.47 -9.07 -18.30
C ALA A 106 -27.81 -7.88 -17.38
N GLY A 107 -26.91 -6.89 -17.29
CA GLY A 107 -27.10 -5.68 -16.48
C GLY A 107 -26.63 -5.89 -15.05
N PHE A 108 -27.42 -5.47 -14.07
CA PHE A 108 -26.96 -5.47 -12.67
C PHE A 108 -28.04 -5.95 -11.71
N ALA A 109 -27.61 -6.50 -10.59
CA ALA A 109 -28.42 -6.75 -9.41
C ALA A 109 -27.71 -6.14 -8.21
N VAL A 110 -28.39 -5.23 -7.52
CA VAL A 110 -27.85 -4.51 -6.36
C VAL A 110 -28.81 -4.66 -5.17
N ASN A 111 -28.26 -4.98 -4.01
CA ASN A 111 -28.98 -4.87 -2.75
C ASN A 111 -28.71 -3.50 -2.16
N PHE A 112 -29.75 -2.88 -1.60
CA PHE A 112 -29.60 -1.69 -0.79
C PHE A 112 -30.11 -1.94 0.62
N PHE A 113 -29.54 -1.25 1.59
CA PHE A 113 -29.93 -1.32 2.99
C PHE A 113 -29.60 -0.02 3.70
N LYS A 114 -30.28 0.23 4.82
CA LYS A 114 -29.92 1.31 5.74
C LYS A 114 -28.66 0.91 6.47
N ASP A 115 -27.72 1.84 6.52
CA ASP A 115 -26.49 1.73 7.26
C ASP A 115 -26.46 2.82 8.32
N LYS A 116 -26.04 2.47 9.53
CA LYS A 116 -25.84 3.46 10.58
C LYS A 116 -24.36 3.82 10.55
N ASP A 117 -24.08 5.10 10.73
CA ASP A 117 -22.71 5.53 11.00
C ASP A 117 -22.50 5.59 12.51
N GLU A 118 -22.08 4.48 13.12
CA GLU A 118 -21.80 4.45 14.56
C GLU A 118 -20.62 5.35 14.94
N CYS A 119 -19.68 5.53 14.02
CA CYS A 119 -18.47 6.34 14.24
C CYS A 119 -18.77 7.84 14.36
N SER A 120 -19.81 8.32 13.68
CA SER A 120 -20.25 9.72 13.72
C SER A 120 -20.69 10.19 15.11
N LYS A 121 -20.95 9.27 16.05
CA LYS A 121 -21.31 9.62 17.43
C LYS A 121 -20.30 9.05 18.42
N ASN A 122 -19.58 9.94 19.12
CA ASN A 122 -18.59 9.57 20.13
C ASN A 122 -17.58 8.53 19.63
N ASN A 123 -17.20 8.61 18.35
CA ASN A 123 -16.24 7.69 17.71
C ASN A 123 -16.64 6.21 17.86
N GLY A 124 -17.94 5.88 17.83
CA GLY A 124 -18.41 4.51 18.07
C GLY A 124 -18.09 3.96 19.47
N GLY A 125 -17.60 4.77 20.39
CA GLY A 125 -17.04 4.32 21.66
C GLY A 125 -15.65 3.66 21.54
N CYS A 126 -14.97 3.82 20.40
CA CYS A 126 -13.60 3.35 20.20
C CYS A 126 -12.61 4.28 20.91
N GLN A 127 -11.59 3.70 21.56
CA GLN A 127 -10.53 4.48 22.21
C GLN A 127 -9.68 5.25 21.19
N HIS A 128 -9.33 4.61 20.07
CA HIS A 128 -8.54 5.25 19.00
C HIS A 128 -9.40 5.54 17.78
N GLU A 129 -9.46 4.64 16.80
CA GLU A 129 -10.12 4.88 15.53
C GLU A 129 -11.36 4.01 15.40
N CYS A 130 -12.43 4.58 14.84
CA CYS A 130 -13.65 3.86 14.50
C CYS A 130 -13.76 3.76 12.99
N LEU A 131 -13.86 2.54 12.48
CA LEU A 131 -14.12 2.26 11.09
C LEU A 131 -15.56 1.81 10.92
N ASN A 132 -16.36 2.63 10.25
CA ASN A 132 -17.73 2.25 9.95
C ASN A 132 -17.72 1.23 8.81
N SER A 133 -18.34 0.08 9.03
CA SER A 133 -18.56 -0.93 7.99
C SER A 133 -20.06 -1.02 7.68
N PHE A 134 -20.43 -1.82 6.68
CA PHE A 134 -21.83 -1.98 6.36
C PHE A 134 -22.56 -2.80 7.43
N GLY A 135 -23.55 -2.19 8.07
CA GLY A 135 -24.36 -2.80 9.13
C GLY A 135 -23.64 -2.94 10.47
N SER A 136 -22.42 -2.41 10.61
CA SER A 136 -21.60 -2.47 11.82
C SER A 136 -20.51 -1.40 11.81
N TYR A 137 -19.64 -1.45 12.79
CA TYR A 137 -18.37 -0.75 12.82
C TYR A 137 -17.35 -1.61 13.58
N GLU A 138 -16.09 -1.28 13.46
CA GLU A 138 -15.03 -1.86 14.27
C GLU A 138 -14.08 -0.78 14.78
N CYS A 139 -13.51 -1.02 15.94
CA CYS A 139 -12.47 -0.15 16.48
C CYS A 139 -11.10 -0.64 15.99
N GLN A 140 -10.29 0.28 15.49
CA GLN A 140 -8.91 0.06 15.12
C GLN A 140 -7.98 0.79 16.08
N CYS A 141 -6.87 0.13 16.40
CA CYS A 141 -5.82 0.72 17.21
C CYS A 141 -4.68 1.20 16.31
N ARG A 142 -4.16 2.39 16.62
CA ARG A 142 -2.98 2.96 15.99
C ARG A 142 -1.73 2.11 16.22
N SER A 143 -0.68 2.36 15.42
CA SER A 143 0.62 1.68 15.51
C SER A 143 1.12 1.58 16.94
N GLY A 144 1.64 0.41 17.33
CA GLY A 144 2.11 0.16 18.69
C GLY A 144 1.02 -0.17 19.71
N PHE A 145 -0.25 -0.28 19.30
CA PHE A 145 -1.35 -0.77 20.11
C PHE A 145 -2.08 -1.91 19.40
N VAL A 146 -2.67 -2.81 20.19
CA VAL A 146 -3.54 -3.88 19.71
C VAL A 146 -4.90 -3.74 20.36
N LEU A 147 -5.94 -4.16 19.64
CA LEU A 147 -7.29 -4.11 20.15
C LEU A 147 -7.42 -4.97 21.40
N HIS A 148 -7.96 -4.38 22.45
CA HIS A 148 -8.27 -5.05 23.70
C HIS A 148 -9.42 -6.03 23.49
N ASP A 149 -9.57 -6.99 24.40
CA ASP A 149 -10.53 -8.08 24.27
C ASP A 149 -12.00 -7.57 24.32
N ASN A 150 -12.22 -6.35 24.83
CA ASN A 150 -13.52 -5.68 24.80
C ASN A 150 -13.86 -5.05 23.43
N LYS A 151 -12.98 -5.14 22.44
CA LYS A 151 -13.12 -4.62 21.06
C LYS A 151 -13.28 -3.10 20.94
N HIS A 152 -13.03 -2.36 22.00
CA HIS A 152 -13.17 -0.90 22.04
C HIS A 152 -11.89 -0.20 22.46
N ASP A 153 -11.21 -0.76 23.47
CA ASP A 153 -9.99 -0.19 24.01
C ASP A 153 -8.76 -0.71 23.25
N CYS A 154 -7.67 0.03 23.37
CA CYS A 154 -6.39 -0.28 22.78
C CYS A 154 -5.38 -0.52 23.90
N LYS A 155 -4.85 -1.74 23.96
CA LYS A 155 -3.76 -2.10 24.87
C LYS A 155 -2.43 -1.97 24.13
N GLU A 156 -1.38 -1.62 24.87
CA GLU A 156 -0.05 -1.51 24.27
C GLU A 156 0.36 -2.84 23.64
N ALA A 157 0.81 -2.79 22.39
CA ALA A 157 1.34 -3.94 21.69
C ALA A 157 2.80 -4.19 22.09
N GLY A 158 3.27 -5.40 21.81
CA GLY A 158 4.71 -5.65 21.73
C GLY A 158 5.32 -4.74 20.67
N CYS A 159 6.51 -4.23 20.95
CA CYS A 159 7.17 -3.23 20.12
C CYS A 159 8.32 -3.83 19.27
N ASP A 160 8.34 -5.16 19.10
CA ASP A 160 9.32 -5.88 18.30
C ASP A 160 8.70 -6.35 16.98
N HIS A 161 9.05 -5.68 15.90
CA HIS A 161 8.46 -5.89 14.59
C HIS A 161 9.43 -6.64 13.65
N LYS A 162 8.91 -7.61 12.90
CA LYS A 162 9.64 -8.28 11.81
C LYS A 162 9.02 -7.87 10.49
N VAL A 163 9.84 -7.30 9.60
CA VAL A 163 9.39 -6.76 8.31
C VAL A 163 10.07 -7.54 7.20
N THR A 164 9.27 -8.26 6.41
CA THR A 164 9.76 -9.09 5.28
C THR A 164 9.18 -8.66 3.92
N SER A 165 8.32 -7.64 3.90
CA SER A 165 7.80 -7.09 2.64
C SER A 165 8.89 -6.29 1.92
N VAL A 166 8.88 -6.34 0.59
CA VAL A 166 9.83 -5.62 -0.27
C VAL A 166 9.63 -4.10 -0.23
N SER A 167 8.46 -3.65 0.22
CA SER A 167 8.18 -2.25 0.52
C SER A 167 7.12 -2.13 1.60
N GLY A 168 7.00 -0.94 2.19
CA GLY A 168 5.97 -0.64 3.18
C GLY A 168 6.30 0.60 3.98
N THR A 169 5.42 0.92 4.94
CA THR A 169 5.56 2.07 5.82
C THR A 169 5.83 1.60 7.24
N ILE A 170 6.74 2.30 7.91
CA ILE A 170 7.13 2.13 9.30
C ILE A 170 6.84 3.43 10.02
N THR A 171 6.15 3.35 11.16
CA THR A 171 5.80 4.51 11.96
C THR A 171 6.19 4.32 13.42
N SER A 172 6.46 5.42 14.11
CA SER A 172 6.56 5.43 15.57
C SER A 172 5.24 4.97 16.21
N PRO A 173 5.26 4.42 17.42
CA PRO A 173 4.04 4.10 18.15
C PRO A 173 3.14 5.34 18.28
N ASN A 174 1.83 5.14 18.16
CA ASN A 174 0.76 6.15 18.20
C ASN A 174 0.74 7.18 17.05
N TRP A 175 1.57 7.02 16.02
CA TRP A 175 1.54 7.89 14.84
C TRP A 175 0.11 8.04 14.26
N PRO A 176 -0.32 9.24 13.84
CA PRO A 176 0.41 10.51 13.76
C PRO A 176 0.33 11.37 15.04
N ASP A 177 -0.17 10.82 16.15
CA ASP A 177 -0.16 11.50 17.44
C ASP A 177 1.14 11.22 18.19
N LYS A 178 1.32 11.90 19.33
CA LYS A 178 2.54 11.82 20.11
C LYS A 178 2.86 10.38 20.52
N TYR A 179 4.11 9.95 20.33
CA TYR A 179 4.55 8.64 20.78
C TYR A 179 4.47 8.53 22.31
N PRO A 180 4.31 7.32 22.90
CA PRO A 180 4.32 7.15 24.35
C PRO A 180 5.72 7.31 24.96
N SER A 181 5.79 7.70 26.24
CA SER A 181 7.03 7.71 27.04
C SER A 181 7.53 6.30 27.36
N LYS A 182 8.83 6.12 27.63
CA LYS A 182 9.47 4.87 28.09
C LYS A 182 9.28 3.71 27.11
N LYS A 183 9.30 3.97 25.82
CA LYS A 183 9.19 2.94 24.78
C LYS A 183 10.56 2.56 24.25
N GLU A 184 10.71 1.28 23.96
CA GLU A 184 11.79 0.75 23.13
C GLU A 184 11.12 -0.10 22.06
N CYS A 185 11.18 0.34 20.80
CA CYS A 185 10.54 -0.33 19.68
C CYS A 185 11.56 -0.63 18.59
N THR A 186 11.46 -1.81 18.02
CA THR A 186 12.43 -2.34 17.07
C THR A 186 11.75 -2.82 15.80
N TRP A 187 12.42 -2.61 14.67
CA TRP A 187 12.00 -3.15 13.38
C TRP A 187 13.18 -3.86 12.74
N ALA A 188 13.08 -5.19 12.66
CA ALA A 188 14.04 -6.04 11.95
C ALA A 188 13.56 -6.23 10.51
N ILE A 189 14.10 -5.43 9.60
CA ILE A 189 13.79 -5.47 8.17
C ILE A 189 14.72 -6.48 7.50
N SER A 190 14.15 -7.44 6.78
CA SER A 190 14.90 -8.40 5.96
C SER A 190 14.25 -8.50 4.60
N THR A 191 14.99 -8.16 3.54
CA THR A 191 14.53 -8.22 2.15
C THR A 191 15.22 -9.33 1.34
N THR A 192 14.95 -9.38 0.04
CA THR A 192 15.54 -10.29 -0.95
C THR A 192 17.07 -10.33 -0.79
N PRO A 193 17.68 -11.52 -0.65
CA PRO A 193 19.13 -11.65 -0.61
C PRO A 193 19.81 -11.00 -1.82
N GLY A 194 20.98 -10.39 -1.59
CA GLY A 194 21.69 -9.66 -2.64
C GLY A 194 21.13 -8.28 -2.98
N HIS A 195 20.09 -7.83 -2.28
CA HIS A 195 19.57 -6.47 -2.41
C HIS A 195 19.84 -5.66 -1.13
N ARG A 196 19.52 -4.38 -1.17
CA ARG A 196 19.63 -3.45 -0.04
C ARG A 196 18.26 -2.94 0.39
N VAL A 197 18.19 -2.50 1.63
CA VAL A 197 17.03 -1.80 2.18
C VAL A 197 17.31 -0.31 2.08
N LYS A 198 16.44 0.44 1.40
CA LYS A 198 16.41 1.90 1.41
C LYS A 198 15.29 2.37 2.32
N LEU A 199 15.59 3.28 3.24
CA LEU A 199 14.64 3.93 4.13
C LEU A 199 14.56 5.41 3.79
N THR A 200 13.34 5.92 3.59
CA THR A 200 13.09 7.33 3.27
C THR A 200 12.05 7.86 4.25
N PHE A 201 12.36 8.98 4.91
CA PHE A 201 11.44 9.61 5.87
C PHE A 201 10.47 10.53 5.12
N SER A 202 9.17 10.41 5.42
CA SER A 202 8.18 11.41 5.06
C SER A 202 8.03 12.48 6.13
N GLU A 203 8.30 12.12 7.40
CA GLU A 203 8.29 13.05 8.53
C GLU A 203 9.14 12.50 9.69
N LEU A 204 9.86 13.40 10.37
CA LEU A 204 10.57 13.14 11.62
C LEU A 204 10.31 14.31 12.57
N ASP A 205 9.81 14.05 13.77
CA ASP A 205 9.67 14.98 14.89
C ASP A 205 9.84 14.20 16.20
N VAL A 206 11.08 14.08 16.63
CA VAL A 206 11.50 13.43 17.88
C VAL A 206 12.13 14.48 18.80
N GLU A 207 12.11 14.30 20.12
CA GLU A 207 12.69 15.27 21.06
C GLU A 207 14.12 15.67 20.66
N ALA A 208 14.34 16.97 20.41
CA ALA A 208 15.62 17.48 19.98
C ALA A 208 16.59 17.63 21.17
N GLN A 209 17.75 16.97 21.09
CA GLN A 209 18.86 17.13 22.03
C GLN A 209 20.19 17.04 21.26
N GLN A 210 21.23 17.72 21.73
CA GLN A 210 22.50 17.88 21.01
C GLN A 210 23.15 16.57 20.53
N GLU A 211 23.03 15.50 21.33
CA GLU A 211 23.63 14.18 21.08
C GLU A 211 22.56 13.08 20.94
N CYS A 212 21.29 13.48 20.78
CA CYS A 212 20.13 12.59 20.74
C CYS A 212 20.13 11.52 21.87
N THR A 213 20.44 11.92 23.10
CA THR A 213 20.52 11.01 24.26
C THR A 213 19.19 10.80 24.98
N TYR A 214 18.19 11.65 24.71
CA TYR A 214 16.82 11.48 25.20
C TYR A 214 16.09 10.56 24.21
N ASP A 215 15.05 11.06 23.55
CA ASP A 215 14.35 10.31 22.51
C ASP A 215 15.17 10.26 21.22
N HIS A 216 15.27 9.08 20.61
CA HIS A 216 15.99 8.92 19.35
C HIS A 216 15.55 7.69 18.56
N LEU A 217 15.74 7.76 17.25
CA LEU A 217 15.70 6.63 16.33
C LEU A 217 17.14 6.30 15.90
N GLU A 218 17.59 5.09 16.18
CA GLU A 218 18.89 4.59 15.75
C GLU A 218 18.72 3.51 14.68
N ILE A 219 19.50 3.60 13.62
CA ILE A 219 19.42 2.72 12.44
C ILE A 219 20.73 2.00 12.30
N PHE A 220 20.68 0.68 12.10
CA PHE A 220 21.83 -0.20 12.05
C PHE A 220 21.88 -0.99 10.74
N ASP A 221 23.10 -1.14 10.22
CA ASP A 221 23.41 -1.84 8.98
C ASP A 221 23.53 -3.35 9.18
N GLY A 222 22.41 -3.99 9.55
CA GLY A 222 22.40 -5.43 9.74
C GLY A 222 21.16 -5.94 10.45
N LYS A 223 21.32 -7.08 11.11
CA LYS A 223 20.20 -7.86 11.68
C LYS A 223 19.71 -7.38 13.04
N ASP A 224 20.55 -6.66 13.79
CA ASP A 224 20.30 -6.26 15.18
C ASP A 224 21.16 -5.04 15.56
N ALA A 225 20.94 -4.51 16.77
CA ALA A 225 21.64 -3.35 17.30
C ALA A 225 23.14 -3.54 17.57
N LYS A 226 23.73 -4.72 17.27
CA LYS A 226 25.19 -4.94 17.33
C LYS A 226 25.87 -4.63 16.01
N ALA A 227 25.11 -4.46 14.93
CA ALA A 227 25.62 -4.07 13.63
C ALA A 227 26.12 -2.61 13.64
N PRO A 228 26.92 -2.17 12.65
CA PRO A 228 27.34 -0.78 12.54
C PRO A 228 26.14 0.17 12.47
N ALA A 229 26.16 1.27 13.23
CA ALA A 229 25.10 2.28 13.15
C ALA A 229 25.24 3.10 11.86
N LEU A 230 24.16 3.20 11.08
CA LEU A 230 24.03 4.09 9.93
C LEU A 230 23.70 5.52 10.36
N GLY A 231 23.10 5.68 11.54
CA GLY A 231 22.87 6.98 12.14
C GLY A 231 21.94 6.93 13.34
N ARG A 232 21.99 8.00 14.13
CA ARG A 232 21.10 8.27 15.25
C ARG A 232 20.42 9.61 15.01
N PHE A 233 19.10 9.62 15.09
CA PHE A 233 18.27 10.74 14.64
C PHE A 233 17.32 11.18 15.75
N CYS A 234 17.25 12.50 15.94
CA CYS A 234 16.28 13.18 16.80
C CYS A 234 16.03 14.60 16.25
N GLY A 235 15.09 15.32 16.84
CA GLY A 235 14.63 16.61 16.32
C GLY A 235 13.69 16.47 15.13
N ALA A 236 13.51 17.57 14.40
CA ALA A 236 12.54 17.67 13.30
C ALA A 236 13.19 17.67 11.90
N LYS A 237 14.50 17.41 11.81
CA LYS A 237 15.22 17.42 10.53
C LYS A 237 15.22 16.02 9.93
N GLU A 238 14.52 15.86 8.82
CA GLU A 238 14.55 14.63 8.03
C GLU A 238 15.96 14.35 7.48
N PRO A 239 16.47 13.12 7.62
CA PRO A 239 17.73 12.73 7.01
C PRO A 239 17.56 12.42 5.52
N GLU A 240 18.65 12.51 4.78
CA GLU A 240 18.72 11.96 3.42
C GLU A 240 18.41 10.45 3.41
N PRO A 241 17.91 9.88 2.30
CA PRO A 241 17.58 8.46 2.24
C PRO A 241 18.73 7.55 2.67
N ILE A 242 18.45 6.65 3.60
CA ILE A 242 19.44 5.77 4.23
C ILE A 242 19.38 4.42 3.53
N VAL A 243 20.53 3.91 3.09
CA VAL A 243 20.62 2.63 2.39
C VAL A 243 21.57 1.69 3.14
N SER A 244 21.10 0.51 3.54
CA SER A 244 21.94 -0.53 4.16
C SER A 244 23.00 -1.04 3.19
N SER A 245 24.06 -1.70 3.63
CA SER A 245 25.04 -2.37 2.76
C SER A 245 24.57 -3.75 2.26
N GLY A 246 23.63 -4.38 2.96
CA GLY A 246 23.06 -5.68 2.60
C GLY A 246 21.55 -5.76 2.77
N ASN A 247 21.00 -6.97 2.74
CA ASN A 247 19.56 -7.20 2.70
C ASN A 247 18.85 -7.09 4.07
N LYS A 248 19.54 -6.55 5.07
CA LYS A 248 19.02 -6.41 6.43
C LYS A 248 19.29 -5.00 6.96
N MET A 249 18.30 -4.44 7.61
CA MET A 249 18.38 -3.16 8.30
C MET A 249 17.61 -3.28 9.62
N PHE A 250 18.17 -2.78 10.71
CA PHE A 250 17.55 -2.82 12.02
C PHE A 250 17.32 -1.41 12.54
N LEU A 251 16.10 -1.10 12.92
CA LEU A 251 15.72 0.19 13.50
C LEU A 251 15.43 -0.01 14.99
N LYS A 252 15.85 0.94 15.83
CA LYS A 252 15.55 0.99 17.25
C LYS A 252 15.12 2.41 17.64
N PHE A 253 13.86 2.56 18.03
CA PHE A 253 13.33 3.80 18.59
C PHE A 253 13.28 3.69 20.11
N VAL A 254 13.79 4.72 20.81
CA VAL A 254 13.76 4.82 22.27
C VAL A 254 13.12 6.14 22.67
N SER A 255 12.23 6.13 23.67
CA SER A 255 11.71 7.32 24.32
C SER A 255 11.89 7.29 25.84
N ASP A 256 12.14 8.45 26.44
CA ASP A 256 12.35 8.65 27.86
C ASP A 256 11.03 8.97 28.60
N ASN A 257 11.12 9.52 29.81
CA ASN A 257 9.97 9.78 30.68
C ASN A 257 9.15 11.03 30.30
N SER A 258 9.65 11.89 29.42
CA SER A 258 9.11 13.23 29.17
C SER A 258 9.23 13.66 27.71
N VAL A 259 8.57 14.76 27.37
CA VAL A 259 8.67 15.44 26.06
C VAL A 259 8.40 14.54 24.84
N GLN A 260 7.18 14.02 24.77
CA GLN A 260 6.76 13.28 23.58
C GLN A 260 6.43 14.24 22.43
N LYS A 261 6.96 13.93 21.25
CA LYS A 261 6.73 14.59 19.97
C LYS A 261 5.91 13.70 19.03
N LYS A 262 5.65 14.16 17.81
CA LYS A 262 4.79 13.43 16.86
C LYS A 262 5.38 12.07 16.46
N GLY A 263 6.70 11.95 16.42
CA GLY A 263 7.43 10.73 16.10
C GLY A 263 7.89 10.70 14.66
N PHE A 264 7.70 9.59 13.96
CA PHE A 264 8.18 9.46 12.58
C PHE A 264 7.29 8.58 11.71
N GLU A 265 7.34 8.86 10.41
CA GLU A 265 6.87 7.99 9.36
C GLU A 265 7.97 7.86 8.30
N ALA A 266 8.26 6.61 7.94
CA ALA A 266 9.26 6.30 6.94
C ALA A 266 8.79 5.16 6.05
N THR A 267 9.12 5.23 4.77
CA THR A 267 8.89 4.14 3.82
C THR A 267 10.18 3.35 3.64
N HIS A 268 10.09 2.02 3.75
CA HIS A 268 11.17 1.12 3.35
C HIS A 268 10.89 0.55 1.97
N THR A 269 11.94 0.38 1.17
CA THR A 269 11.88 -0.23 -0.17
C THR A 269 13.14 -1.05 -0.44
N THR A 270 12.98 -2.18 -1.12
CA THR A 270 14.10 -2.94 -1.67
C THR A 270 14.70 -2.21 -2.85
N VAL A 271 16.01 -2.01 -2.82
CA VAL A 271 16.77 -1.48 -3.95
C VAL A 271 17.86 -2.46 -4.36
N CYS A 272 18.26 -2.43 -5.62
CA CYS A 272 19.33 -3.27 -6.14
C CYS A 272 20.70 -2.93 -5.51
N GLY A 273 21.67 -3.81 -5.75
CA GLY A 273 23.01 -3.71 -5.20
C GLY A 273 23.14 -4.28 -3.79
N GLY A 274 24.37 -4.40 -3.30
CA GLY A 274 24.68 -4.84 -1.95
C GLY A 274 25.93 -5.72 -1.84
N GLN A 275 26.34 -5.97 -0.60
CA GLN A 275 27.43 -6.87 -0.29
C GLN A 275 26.93 -8.31 -0.12
N VAL A 276 27.47 -9.23 -0.90
CA VAL A 276 27.10 -10.65 -0.90
C VAL A 276 28.33 -11.48 -0.60
N ARG A 277 28.17 -12.51 0.24
CA ARG A 277 29.20 -13.53 0.42
C ARG A 277 28.88 -14.73 -0.45
N ALA A 278 29.80 -15.06 -1.34
CA ALA A 278 29.74 -16.28 -2.13
C ALA A 278 29.89 -17.50 -1.20
N GLU A 279 29.14 -18.55 -1.49
CA GLU A 279 29.22 -19.83 -0.80
C GLU A 279 29.59 -20.93 -1.80
N VAL A 280 30.10 -22.06 -1.30
CA VAL A 280 30.44 -23.23 -2.14
C VAL A 280 29.24 -23.73 -2.93
N LYS A 281 28.03 -23.58 -2.39
CA LYS A 281 26.79 -23.85 -3.11
C LYS A 281 26.37 -22.60 -3.88
N THR A 282 26.20 -22.75 -5.19
CA THR A 282 25.68 -21.69 -6.07
C THR A 282 24.36 -21.13 -5.52
N LYS A 283 24.25 -19.81 -5.55
CA LYS A 283 23.05 -19.06 -5.16
C LYS A 283 22.69 -18.10 -6.28
N ASP A 284 21.40 -17.98 -6.53
CA ASP A 284 20.90 -17.03 -7.52
C ASP A 284 21.00 -15.60 -6.97
N LEU A 285 21.41 -14.69 -7.84
CA LEU A 285 21.42 -13.26 -7.63
C LEU A 285 20.61 -12.62 -8.75
N TYR A 286 19.70 -11.73 -8.37
CA TYR A 286 18.78 -11.09 -9.30
C TYR A 286 19.15 -9.62 -9.46
N SER A 287 18.95 -9.07 -10.66
CA SER A 287 19.25 -7.66 -10.95
C SER A 287 18.33 -6.69 -10.20
N HIS A 288 17.11 -7.13 -9.87
CA HIS A 288 16.10 -6.34 -9.17
C HIS A 288 15.11 -7.22 -8.40
N ALA A 289 14.36 -6.62 -7.47
CA ALA A 289 13.50 -7.33 -6.53
C ALA A 289 12.25 -7.98 -7.17
N GLN A 290 11.89 -7.58 -8.39
CA GLN A 290 10.72 -8.07 -9.14
C GLN A 290 11.11 -8.93 -10.34
N PHE A 291 12.34 -9.43 -10.36
CA PHE A 291 12.87 -10.23 -11.45
C PHE A 291 11.97 -11.42 -11.78
N GLY A 292 11.70 -11.62 -13.07
CA GLY A 292 10.86 -12.71 -13.59
C GLY A 292 9.42 -12.31 -13.92
N ASP A 293 8.89 -11.26 -13.28
CA ASP A 293 7.51 -10.78 -13.50
C ASP A 293 7.46 -9.44 -14.26
N ASN A 294 8.56 -8.69 -14.32
CA ASN A 294 8.66 -7.37 -14.95
C ASN A 294 10.07 -7.07 -15.49
N ASN A 295 10.17 -6.03 -16.31
CA ASN A 295 11.45 -5.45 -16.73
C ASN A 295 12.15 -4.74 -15.56
N TYR A 296 13.48 -4.61 -15.65
CA TYR A 296 14.25 -3.85 -14.67
C TYR A 296 13.81 -2.36 -14.63
N PRO A 297 13.84 -1.69 -13.46
CA PRO A 297 13.43 -0.30 -13.35
C PRO A 297 14.39 0.63 -14.10
N GLY A 298 13.84 1.57 -14.88
CA GLY A 298 14.65 2.56 -15.61
C GLY A 298 15.42 3.51 -14.67
N GLY A 299 16.63 3.92 -15.08
CA GLY A 299 17.48 4.82 -14.30
C GLY A 299 18.06 4.20 -13.03
N SER A 300 18.10 2.87 -12.95
CA SER A 300 18.72 2.16 -11.83
C SER A 300 20.24 2.16 -11.97
N ASP A 301 20.93 2.53 -10.89
CA ASP A 301 22.39 2.40 -10.77
C ASP A 301 22.69 1.43 -9.62
N CYS A 302 23.12 0.22 -9.99
CA CYS A 302 23.18 -0.92 -9.08
C CYS A 302 24.61 -1.43 -8.95
N GLU A 303 25.10 -1.57 -7.71
CA GLU A 303 26.45 -2.06 -7.43
C GLU A 303 26.40 -3.25 -6.46
N TRP A 304 26.98 -4.37 -6.87
CA TRP A 304 27.14 -5.56 -6.04
C TRP A 304 28.62 -5.84 -5.79
N VAL A 305 28.96 -6.10 -4.53
CA VAL A 305 30.29 -6.56 -4.13
C VAL A 305 30.15 -8.00 -3.65
N ILE A 306 30.68 -8.94 -4.44
CA ILE A 306 30.60 -10.38 -4.15
C ILE A 306 31.95 -10.83 -3.60
N MET A 307 31.96 -11.30 -2.35
CA MET A 307 33.16 -11.69 -1.63
C MET A 307 33.22 -13.19 -1.40
N ALA A 308 34.36 -13.82 -1.70
CA ALA A 308 34.66 -15.19 -1.32
C ALA A 308 35.49 -15.25 -0.01
N GLU A 309 35.58 -16.43 0.59
CA GLU A 309 36.51 -16.67 1.70
C GLU A 309 37.97 -16.53 1.24
N GLU A 310 38.87 -16.21 2.18
CA GLU A 310 40.29 -16.03 1.89
C GLU A 310 40.88 -17.27 1.19
N GLY A 311 41.54 -17.06 0.04
CA GLY A 311 42.11 -18.12 -0.78
C GLY A 311 41.19 -18.69 -1.86
N PHE A 312 39.93 -18.25 -1.95
CA PHE A 312 38.98 -18.62 -2.99
C PHE A 312 38.68 -17.47 -3.95
N GLY A 313 38.31 -17.80 -5.19
CA GLY A 313 37.80 -16.86 -6.19
C GLY A 313 36.27 -16.90 -6.27
N VAL A 314 35.69 -15.89 -6.92
CA VAL A 314 34.26 -15.85 -7.24
C VAL A 314 34.07 -16.31 -8.68
N GLU A 315 33.14 -17.24 -8.89
CA GLU A 315 32.68 -17.66 -10.22
C GLU A 315 31.23 -17.18 -10.42
N LEU A 316 30.97 -16.54 -11.56
CA LEU A 316 29.64 -16.08 -11.95
C LEU A 316 29.12 -16.93 -13.10
N ILE A 317 27.88 -17.41 -12.96
CA ILE A 317 27.16 -18.16 -14.00
C ILE A 317 25.88 -17.39 -14.30
N PHE A 318 25.78 -16.88 -15.52
CA PHE A 318 24.57 -16.20 -15.99
C PHE A 318 23.56 -17.25 -16.46
N GLN A 319 22.41 -17.33 -15.78
CA GLN A 319 21.31 -18.20 -16.18
C GLN A 319 20.40 -17.52 -17.21
N THR A 320 20.25 -16.21 -17.08
CA THR A 320 19.47 -15.34 -17.98
C THR A 320 20.19 -14.00 -18.02
N PHE A 321 20.39 -13.48 -19.23
CA PHE A 321 20.97 -12.16 -19.42
C PHE A 321 20.16 -11.43 -20.48
N GLU A 322 19.40 -10.43 -20.04
CA GLU A 322 18.55 -9.60 -20.92
C GLU A 322 18.72 -8.13 -20.51
N ILE A 323 19.53 -7.41 -21.26
CA ILE A 323 19.76 -5.96 -21.15
C ILE A 323 19.58 -5.36 -22.54
N GLU A 324 19.14 -4.10 -22.64
CA GLU A 324 18.98 -3.41 -23.94
C GLU A 324 20.20 -3.63 -24.86
N GLU A 325 19.94 -4.07 -26.09
CA GLU A 325 21.01 -4.35 -27.07
C GLU A 325 21.44 -3.07 -27.77
N GLU A 326 22.73 -2.75 -27.68
CA GLU A 326 23.35 -1.63 -28.38
C GLU A 326 24.78 -1.98 -28.80
N ALA A 327 25.25 -1.40 -29.91
CA ALA A 327 26.56 -1.70 -30.48
C ALA A 327 27.73 -1.49 -29.50
N ASP A 328 27.64 -0.49 -28.63
CA ASP A 328 28.71 -0.11 -27.69
C ASP A 328 28.30 -0.27 -26.21
N CYS A 329 27.10 -0.80 -25.92
CA CYS A 329 26.54 -0.88 -24.55
C CYS A 329 26.62 0.47 -23.79
N GLY A 330 26.16 1.54 -24.44
CA GLY A 330 26.17 2.92 -23.95
C GLY A 330 24.88 3.35 -23.24
N TYR A 331 23.75 2.69 -23.52
CA TYR A 331 22.48 2.90 -22.80
C TYR A 331 22.43 2.09 -21.50
N ASP A 332 21.96 0.85 -21.54
CA ASP A 332 21.95 -0.05 -20.40
C ASP A 332 23.07 -1.07 -20.51
N TYR A 333 23.77 -1.32 -19.40
CA TYR A 333 24.88 -2.27 -19.38
C TYR A 333 25.16 -2.81 -17.98
N MET A 334 25.89 -3.92 -17.94
CA MET A 334 26.51 -4.44 -16.74
C MET A 334 28.03 -4.44 -16.90
N GLU A 335 28.75 -3.95 -15.90
CA GLU A 335 30.21 -4.03 -15.83
C GLU A 335 30.65 -5.01 -14.74
N LEU A 336 31.69 -5.78 -15.05
CA LEU A 336 32.33 -6.68 -14.09
C LEU A 336 33.76 -6.21 -13.81
N PHE A 337 34.13 -6.22 -12.54
CA PHE A 337 35.44 -5.81 -12.05
C PHE A 337 36.02 -6.91 -11.16
N ASP A 338 37.34 -7.12 -11.24
CA ASP A 338 38.08 -8.01 -10.35
C ASP A 338 38.63 -7.22 -9.15
N GLY A 339 37.74 -6.88 -8.23
CA GLY A 339 38.05 -6.10 -7.02
C GLY A 339 36.80 -5.58 -6.32
N TYR A 340 36.99 -4.65 -5.38
CA TYR A 340 35.92 -4.16 -4.51
C TYR A 340 35.14 -2.97 -5.07
N ASP A 341 35.67 -2.29 -6.08
CA ASP A 341 35.11 -1.06 -6.64
C ASP A 341 35.49 -0.89 -8.12
N GLY A 342 34.93 0.14 -8.75
CA GLY A 342 35.17 0.46 -10.16
C GLY A 342 36.58 0.94 -10.52
N THR A 343 37.51 1.05 -9.55
CA THR A 343 38.93 1.34 -9.82
C THR A 343 39.74 0.07 -10.10
N ALA A 344 39.17 -1.10 -9.80
CA ALA A 344 39.79 -2.39 -10.03
C ALA A 344 39.85 -2.76 -11.53
N PRO A 345 40.64 -3.79 -11.93
CA PRO A 345 40.67 -4.25 -13.31
C PRO A 345 39.28 -4.64 -13.83
N ARG A 346 38.81 -3.95 -14.87
CA ARG A 346 37.54 -4.26 -15.53
C ARG A 346 37.67 -5.53 -16.36
N LEU A 347 36.86 -6.54 -16.06
CA LEU A 347 36.76 -7.79 -16.79
C LEU A 347 35.95 -7.65 -18.07
N GLY A 348 34.92 -6.79 -18.06
CA GLY A 348 34.14 -6.49 -19.25
C GLY A 348 32.95 -5.58 -19.00
N ARG A 349 32.35 -5.13 -20.10
CA ARG A 349 31.05 -4.45 -20.16
C ARG A 349 30.16 -5.27 -21.09
N PHE A 350 28.93 -5.54 -20.65
CA PHE A 350 28.01 -6.48 -21.29
C PHE A 350 26.63 -5.86 -21.43
N CYS A 351 25.96 -6.10 -22.56
CA CYS A 351 24.57 -5.77 -22.85
C CYS A 351 24.01 -6.76 -23.89
N GLY A 352 22.73 -6.62 -24.25
CA GLY A 352 22.03 -7.55 -25.15
C GLY A 352 21.41 -8.75 -24.45
N SER A 353 20.98 -9.73 -25.26
CA SER A 353 20.29 -10.94 -24.79
C SER A 353 21.12 -12.20 -25.05
N GLY A 354 21.21 -13.13 -24.07
CA GLY A 354 21.99 -14.36 -24.20
C GLY A 354 21.62 -15.47 -23.21
#